data_AF-A0A436WYR3-F1
#
_entry.id   AF-A0A436WYR3-F1
#
_cell.length_a   1.000
_cell.length_b   1.000
_cell.length_c   1.000
_cell.angle_alpha   90.00
_cell.angle_beta   90.00
_cell.angle_gamma   90.00
#
_symmetry.space_group_name_H-M   'P 1'
#
loop_
_entity.id
_entity.type
_entity.pdbx_description
1 polymer ?
#
loop_
_entity_poly.entity_id
_entity_poly.type
_entity_poly.pdbx_seq_one_letter_code
_entity_poly.pdbx_strand_id
1 'polypeptide(L)'
;MKQHFMMFAAYNQWANGRIYDAAADLDDAEFERDVGAFFGSMMGTLNHLLVADRVWMKRFSGEGDAPASIDRIVHRALSVLRLAREAEDKRIISWIDGMSEKALAGRFSYMTLSDMRTISQRLAPALSHFFNHQTHHRGHAHMILTVLGRPSVPLDLVLFQRSEEGRAYA
;
A
#
# COMPACT_ATOMS: atom_id res chain seq x y z
N MET A 1 -20.34 -5.72 -3.49
CA MET A 1 -18.90 -6.08 -3.40
C MET A 1 -18.05 -4.82 -3.33
N LYS A 2 -18.51 -3.72 -3.95
CA LYS A 2 -17.84 -2.42 -3.94
C LYS A 2 -17.54 -1.87 -2.55
N GLN A 3 -18.53 -1.86 -1.64
CA GLN A 3 -18.35 -1.35 -0.27
C GLN A 3 -17.20 -2.02 0.47
N HIS A 4 -16.97 -3.32 0.24
CA HIS A 4 -15.88 -4.07 0.85
C HIS A 4 -14.49 -3.57 0.39
N PHE A 5 -14.32 -3.30 -0.90
CA PHE A 5 -13.05 -2.74 -1.39
C PHE A 5 -12.91 -1.24 -1.10
N MET A 6 -14.00 -0.49 -0.99
CA MET A 6 -13.97 0.89 -0.48
C MET A 6 -13.48 0.92 0.97
N MET A 7 -13.97 0.01 1.82
CA MET A 7 -13.48 -0.16 3.19
C MET A 7 -11.99 -0.45 3.21
N PHE A 8 -11.51 -1.40 2.38
CA PHE A 8 -10.08 -1.71 2.33
C PHE A 8 -9.24 -0.55 1.83
N ALA A 9 -9.71 0.24 0.86
CA ALA A 9 -9.01 1.44 0.39
C ALA A 9 -8.88 2.50 1.49
N ALA A 10 -9.97 2.77 2.21
CA ALA A 10 -9.98 3.71 3.33
C ALA A 10 -9.11 3.21 4.51
N TYR A 11 -9.21 1.93 4.86
CA TYR A 11 -8.35 1.28 5.84
C TYR A 11 -6.88 1.35 5.44
N ASN A 12 -6.56 1.15 4.15
CA ASN A 12 -5.20 1.22 3.65
C ASN A 12 -4.58 2.59 3.91
N GLN A 13 -5.30 3.67 3.56
CA GLN A 13 -4.88 5.04 3.84
C GLN A 13 -4.69 5.28 5.34
N TRP A 14 -5.65 4.88 6.17
CA TRP A 14 -5.61 5.03 7.62
C TRP A 14 -4.43 4.30 8.27
N ALA A 15 -4.13 3.08 7.80
CA ALA A 15 -3.04 2.26 8.30
C ALA A 15 -1.67 2.76 7.83
N ASN A 16 -1.58 3.20 6.57
CA ASN A 16 -0.37 3.84 6.05
C ASN A 16 -0.05 5.11 6.82
N GLY A 17 -1.03 5.99 7.05
CA GLY A 17 -0.85 7.22 7.83
C GLY A 17 -0.17 6.94 9.18
N ARG A 18 -0.67 5.96 9.94
CA ARG A 18 -0.10 5.58 11.24
C ARG A 18 1.34 5.07 11.17
N ILE A 19 1.66 4.26 10.16
CA ILE A 19 3.02 3.80 9.96
C ILE A 19 3.95 4.97 9.63
N TYR A 20 3.50 5.90 8.77
CA TYR A 20 4.30 7.08 8.39
C TYR A 20 4.45 8.08 9.55
N ASP A 21 3.43 8.22 10.39
CA ASP A 21 3.52 9.02 11.62
C ASP A 21 4.56 8.42 12.58
N ALA A 22 4.51 7.11 12.83
CA ALA A 22 5.49 6.44 13.69
C ALA A 22 6.91 6.43 13.08
N ALA A 23 7.03 6.34 11.76
CA ALA A 23 8.32 6.40 11.08
C ALA A 23 8.96 7.79 11.15
N ALA A 24 8.18 8.85 11.41
CA ALA A 24 8.70 10.22 11.55
C ALA A 24 9.51 10.42 12.84
N ASP A 25 9.41 9.49 13.80
CA ASP A 25 10.23 9.47 15.02
C ASP A 25 11.60 8.80 14.80
N LEU A 26 11.88 8.25 13.61
CA LEU A 26 13.18 7.70 13.26
C LEU A 26 14.09 8.80 12.73
N ASP A 27 15.36 8.79 13.14
CA ASP A 27 16.37 9.60 12.44
C ASP A 27 16.72 9.00 11.06
N ASP A 28 17.43 9.76 10.23
CA ASP A 28 17.80 9.31 8.88
C ASP A 28 18.63 8.01 8.91
N ALA A 29 19.49 7.83 9.92
CA ALA A 29 20.30 6.63 10.03
C ALA A 29 19.47 5.40 10.40
N GLU A 30 18.48 5.55 11.29
CA GLU A 30 17.51 4.51 11.64
C GLU A 30 16.57 4.19 10.48
N PHE A 31 16.12 5.20 9.72
CA PHE A 31 15.25 5.03 8.56
C PHE A 31 15.92 4.21 7.45
N GLU A 32 17.23 4.40 7.25
CA GLU A 32 18.03 3.67 6.27
C GLU A 32 18.63 2.36 6.80
N ARG A 33 18.69 2.15 8.12
CA ARG A 33 19.35 1.00 8.75
C ARG A 33 18.71 -0.32 8.30
N ASP A 34 19.55 -1.20 7.76
CA ASP A 34 19.16 -2.59 7.52
C ASP A 34 18.96 -3.32 8.84
N VAL A 35 17.77 -3.90 9.03
CA VAL A 35 17.37 -4.67 10.21
C VAL A 35 16.92 -6.09 9.84
N GLY A 36 17.29 -6.56 8.64
CA GLY A 36 16.97 -7.90 8.15
C GLY A 36 15.53 -8.08 7.66
N ALA A 37 14.79 -6.99 7.43
CA ALA A 37 13.50 -7.06 6.74
C ALA A 37 13.71 -7.47 5.27
N PHE A 38 12.65 -7.92 4.59
CA PHE A 38 12.76 -8.35 3.18
C PHE A 38 13.33 -7.25 2.26
N PHE A 39 13.03 -5.98 2.53
CA PHE A 39 13.60 -4.81 1.84
C PHE A 39 14.68 -4.09 2.67
N GLY A 40 15.30 -4.80 3.61
CA GLY A 40 16.37 -4.33 4.51
C GLY A 40 15.87 -3.41 5.62
N SER A 41 15.37 -2.23 5.24
CA SER A 41 15.11 -1.10 6.14
C SER A 41 13.67 -0.57 6.08
N MET A 42 13.36 0.41 6.94
CA MET A 42 12.10 1.15 6.87
C MET A 42 11.97 1.87 5.53
N MET A 43 13.03 2.55 5.08
CA MET A 43 13.07 3.23 3.78
C MET A 43 12.75 2.25 2.63
N GLY A 44 13.40 1.09 2.60
CA GLY A 44 13.17 0.08 1.58
C GLY A 44 11.73 -0.43 1.59
N THR A 45 11.20 -0.73 2.78
CA THR A 45 9.84 -1.27 2.94
C THR A 45 8.76 -0.28 2.53
N LEU A 46 8.87 1.00 2.94
CA LEU A 46 7.89 2.03 2.57
C LEU A 46 7.95 2.41 1.09
N ASN A 47 9.16 2.45 0.51
CA ASN A 47 9.31 2.64 -0.94
C ASN A 47 8.68 1.46 -1.69
N HIS A 48 8.92 0.22 -1.26
CA HIS A 48 8.33 -0.95 -1.89
C HIS A 48 6.80 -0.90 -1.89
N LEU A 49 6.16 -0.54 -0.77
CA LEU A 49 4.70 -0.38 -0.71
C LEU A 49 4.19 0.61 -1.77
N LEU A 50 4.83 1.78 -1.89
CA LEU A 50 4.45 2.77 -2.91
C LEU A 50 4.70 2.28 -4.34
N VAL A 51 5.83 1.61 -4.59
CA VAL A 51 6.18 1.08 -5.90
C VAL A 51 5.22 -0.02 -6.33
N ALA A 52 4.93 -0.98 -5.45
CA ALA A 52 3.99 -2.06 -5.71
C ALA A 52 2.60 -1.52 -6.03
N ASP A 53 2.16 -0.47 -5.33
CA ASP A 53 0.91 0.22 -5.60
C ASP A 53 0.86 0.84 -6.98
N ARG A 54 1.88 1.61 -7.35
CA ARG A 54 1.97 2.21 -8.68
C ARG A 54 1.95 1.17 -9.79
N VAL A 55 2.66 0.05 -9.60
CA VAL A 55 2.65 -1.09 -10.54
C VAL A 55 1.24 -1.66 -10.69
N TRP A 56 0.56 -1.97 -9.59
CA TRP A 56 -0.79 -2.52 -9.63
C TRP A 56 -1.82 -1.51 -10.16
N MET A 57 -1.74 -0.24 -9.77
CA MET A 57 -2.63 0.81 -10.27
C MET A 57 -2.47 1.03 -11.76
N LYS A 58 -1.25 0.97 -12.30
CA LYS A 58 -1.05 0.97 -13.76
C LYS A 58 -1.68 -0.24 -14.43
N ARG A 59 -1.58 -1.44 -13.83
CA ARG A 59 -2.24 -2.65 -14.36
C ARG A 59 -3.76 -2.54 -14.34
N PHE A 60 -4.33 -1.96 -13.29
CA PHE A 60 -5.78 -1.85 -13.13
C PHE A 60 -6.40 -0.76 -14.00
N SER A 61 -5.75 0.41 -14.08
CA SER A 61 -6.28 1.59 -14.76
C SER A 61 -5.73 1.81 -16.18
N GLY A 62 -4.59 1.21 -16.51
CA GLY A 62 -3.83 1.55 -17.72
C GLY A 62 -3.06 2.87 -17.62
N GLU A 63 -3.20 3.60 -16.52
CA GLU A 63 -2.69 4.96 -16.36
C GLU A 63 -1.57 5.06 -15.31
N GLY A 64 -0.79 6.13 -15.39
CA GLY A 64 0.27 6.46 -14.44
C GLY A 64 1.58 5.69 -14.66
N ASP A 65 2.58 6.09 -13.87
CA ASP A 65 3.91 5.51 -13.93
C ASP A 65 4.03 4.27 -13.06
N ALA A 66 4.79 3.28 -13.53
CA ALA A 66 5.13 2.08 -12.79
C ALA A 66 6.64 1.87 -12.87
N PRO A 67 7.36 1.89 -11.74
CA PRO A 67 8.78 1.57 -11.72
C PRO A 67 9.05 0.16 -12.24
N ALA A 68 10.19 -0.03 -12.90
CA ALA A 68 10.55 -1.30 -13.52
C ALA A 68 10.98 -2.38 -12.52
N SER A 69 11.32 -2.00 -11.29
CA SER A 69 11.75 -2.92 -10.22
C SER A 69 11.01 -2.63 -8.93
N ILE A 70 10.67 -3.69 -8.19
CA ILE A 70 9.91 -3.65 -6.95
C ILE A 70 10.72 -3.15 -5.74
N ASP A 71 12.05 -3.18 -5.82
CA ASP A 71 13.00 -2.71 -4.79
C ASP A 71 13.51 -1.29 -5.05
N ARG A 72 12.94 -0.60 -6.05
CA ARG A 72 13.35 0.76 -6.43
C ARG A 72 13.07 1.74 -5.28
N ILE A 73 14.13 2.38 -4.79
CA ILE A 73 14.00 3.57 -3.92
C ILE A 73 13.65 4.78 -4.80
N VAL A 74 12.38 5.18 -4.79
CA VAL A 74 11.88 6.34 -5.54
C VAL A 74 12.03 7.64 -4.75
N HIS A 75 11.97 7.57 -3.42
CA HIS A 75 12.14 8.71 -2.52
C HIS A 75 12.97 8.30 -1.31
N ARG A 76 14.10 8.98 -1.09
CA ARG A 76 14.97 8.76 0.08
C ARG A 76 14.48 9.51 1.32
N ALA A 77 14.05 10.75 1.17
CA ALA A 77 13.52 11.53 2.28
C ALA A 77 12.10 11.05 2.65
N LEU A 78 11.87 10.74 3.93
CA LEU A 78 10.57 10.30 4.44
C LEU A 78 9.46 11.32 4.12
N SER A 79 9.75 12.62 4.22
CA SER A 79 8.78 13.68 3.93
C SER A 79 8.26 13.63 2.49
N VAL A 80 9.14 13.42 1.52
CA VAL A 80 8.78 13.31 0.10
C VAL A 80 8.05 11.99 -0.17
N LEU A 81 8.52 10.90 0.47
CA LEU A 81 7.87 9.59 0.37
C LEU A 81 6.44 9.63 0.93
N ARG A 82 6.22 10.34 2.05
CA ARG A 82 4.90 10.55 2.67
C ARG A 82 3.94 11.26 1.72
N LEU A 83 4.36 12.37 1.12
CA LEU A 83 3.52 13.08 0.14
C LEU A 83 3.13 12.19 -1.04
N ALA A 84 4.08 11.39 -1.53
CA ALA A 84 3.81 10.44 -2.61
C ALA A 84 2.85 9.32 -2.20
N ARG A 85 3.00 8.78 -0.99
CA ARG A 85 2.10 7.78 -0.39
C ARG A 85 0.68 8.31 -0.24
N GLU A 86 0.53 9.50 0.32
CA GLU A 86 -0.79 10.14 0.52
C GLU A 86 -1.49 10.41 -0.82
N ALA A 87 -0.73 10.83 -1.84
CA ALA A 87 -1.26 11.00 -3.19
C ALA A 87 -1.72 9.67 -3.82
N GLU A 88 -0.93 8.59 -3.67
CA GLU A 88 -1.29 7.27 -4.19
C GLU A 88 -2.50 6.68 -3.44
N ASP A 89 -2.60 6.86 -2.12
CA ASP A 89 -3.78 6.46 -1.34
C ASP A 89 -5.05 7.16 -1.83
N LYS A 90 -4.99 8.47 -2.06
CA LYS A 90 -6.11 9.24 -2.63
C LYS A 90 -6.49 8.75 -4.02
N ARG A 91 -5.51 8.40 -4.86
CA ARG A 91 -5.74 7.82 -6.19
C ARG A 91 -6.43 6.47 -6.09
N ILE A 92 -5.98 5.57 -5.21
CA ILE A 92 -6.60 4.25 -4.98
C ILE A 92 -8.05 4.41 -4.54
N ILE A 93 -8.31 5.27 -3.55
CA ILE A 93 -9.68 5.54 -3.05
C ILE A 93 -10.57 6.05 -4.18
N SER A 94 -10.12 7.08 -4.90
CA SER A 94 -10.90 7.68 -6.00
C SER A 94 -11.19 6.68 -7.12
N TRP A 95 -10.21 5.84 -7.44
CA TRP A 95 -10.37 4.81 -8.47
C TRP A 95 -11.40 3.77 -8.07
N ILE A 96 -11.34 3.25 -6.83
CA ILE A 96 -12.31 2.27 -6.31
C ILE A 96 -13.72 2.88 -6.22
N ASP A 97 -13.83 4.14 -5.78
CA ASP A 97 -15.12 4.82 -5.67
C ASP A 97 -15.77 5.07 -7.04
N GLY A 98 -14.97 5.36 -8.07
CA GLY A 98 -15.42 5.50 -9.45
C GLY A 98 -15.89 4.20 -10.13
N MET A 99 -15.66 3.03 -9.52
CA MET A 99 -16.02 1.75 -10.12
C MET A 99 -17.52 1.45 -10.06
N SER A 100 -18.04 0.86 -11.13
CA SER A 100 -19.35 0.18 -11.09
C SER A 100 -19.21 -1.25 -10.55
N GLU A 101 -20.27 -1.79 -9.95
CA GLU A 101 -20.30 -3.20 -9.53
C GLU A 101 -20.05 -4.16 -10.73
N LYS A 102 -20.50 -3.79 -11.94
CA LYS A 102 -20.21 -4.55 -13.18
C LYS A 102 -18.70 -4.58 -13.50
N ALA A 103 -18.01 -3.44 -13.38
CA ALA A 103 -16.57 -3.38 -13.61
C ALA A 103 -15.81 -4.23 -12.57
N LEU A 104 -16.23 -4.16 -11.31
CA LEU A 104 -15.63 -4.90 -10.20
C LEU A 104 -15.78 -6.43 -10.34
N ALA A 105 -16.93 -6.89 -10.84
CA ALA A 105 -17.17 -8.30 -11.18
C ALA A 105 -16.48 -8.74 -12.49
N GLY A 106 -15.94 -7.79 -13.25
CA GLY A 106 -15.33 -7.99 -14.54
C GLY A 106 -13.93 -8.60 -14.51
N ARG A 107 -13.29 -8.57 -15.68
CA ARG A 107 -11.91 -8.99 -15.89
C ARG A 107 -11.08 -7.82 -16.38
N PHE A 108 -9.79 -7.88 -16.11
CA PHE A 108 -8.80 -6.98 -16.68
C PHE A 108 -7.63 -7.80 -17.21
N SER A 109 -6.83 -7.19 -18.07
CA SER A 109 -5.63 -7.80 -18.63
C SER A 109 -4.43 -6.90 -18.40
N TYR A 110 -3.28 -7.50 -18.11
CA TYR A 110 -2.03 -6.79 -17.87
C TYR A 110 -0.84 -7.66 -18.25
N MET A 111 0.33 -7.04 -18.38
CA MET A 111 1.58 -7.73 -18.64
C MET A 111 2.39 -7.93 -17.35
N THR A 112 2.93 -9.12 -17.13
CA THR A 112 3.85 -9.40 -16.02
C THR A 112 5.17 -8.67 -16.22
N LEU A 113 5.83 -8.29 -15.12
CA LEU A 113 7.16 -7.69 -15.18
C LEU A 113 8.27 -8.76 -15.29
N SER A 114 8.02 -9.98 -14.82
CA SER A 114 9.04 -11.03 -14.70
C SER A 114 9.32 -11.75 -16.02
N ASP A 115 8.30 -11.98 -16.85
CA ASP A 115 8.40 -12.78 -18.07
C ASP A 115 7.55 -12.25 -19.24
N MET A 116 7.07 -11.00 -19.14
CA MET A 116 6.37 -10.28 -20.20
C MET A 116 5.14 -11.02 -20.76
N ARG A 117 4.50 -11.86 -19.94
CA ARG A 117 3.28 -12.57 -20.32
C ARG A 117 2.05 -11.70 -20.11
N THR A 118 1.11 -11.78 -21.05
CA THR A 118 -0.22 -11.20 -20.87
C THR A 118 -1.06 -12.12 -20.00
N ILE A 119 -1.56 -11.59 -18.89
CA ILE A 119 -2.47 -12.24 -17.97
C ILE A 119 -3.83 -11.59 -18.10
N SER A 120 -4.89 -12.39 -18.16
CA SER A 120 -6.27 -11.94 -17.95
C SER A 120 -6.81 -12.62 -16.71
N GLN A 121 -7.37 -11.86 -15.78
CA GLN A 121 -7.99 -12.41 -14.56
C GLN A 121 -9.17 -11.56 -14.07
N ARG A 122 -9.95 -12.10 -13.14
CA ARG A 122 -11.03 -11.36 -12.47
C ARG A 122 -10.42 -10.24 -11.61
N LEU A 123 -11.08 -9.09 -11.58
CA LEU A 123 -10.55 -7.92 -10.87
C LEU A 123 -10.64 -8.07 -9.35
N ALA A 124 -11.79 -8.52 -8.82
CA ALA A 124 -11.96 -8.64 -7.37
C ALA A 124 -10.88 -9.49 -6.66
N PRO A 125 -10.49 -10.70 -7.13
CA PRO A 125 -9.37 -11.44 -6.53
C PRO A 125 -8.02 -10.71 -6.62
N ALA A 126 -7.80 -9.93 -7.68
CA ALA A 126 -6.59 -9.10 -7.81
C ALA A 126 -6.56 -7.97 -6.78
N LEU A 127 -7.72 -7.36 -6.49
CA LEU A 127 -7.84 -6.37 -5.43
C LEU A 127 -7.67 -6.98 -4.04
N SER A 128 -8.16 -8.20 -3.81
CA SER A 128 -7.88 -8.92 -2.57
C SER A 128 -6.36 -9.16 -2.40
N HIS A 129 -5.66 -9.59 -3.44
CA HIS A 129 -4.20 -9.68 -3.42
C HIS A 129 -3.56 -8.32 -3.12
N PHE A 130 -4.02 -7.26 -3.80
CA PHE A 130 -3.49 -5.91 -3.66
C PHE A 130 -3.51 -5.41 -2.20
N PHE A 131 -4.67 -5.49 -1.52
CA PHE A 131 -4.78 -5.05 -0.13
C PHE A 131 -4.17 -6.04 0.88
N ASN A 132 -4.12 -7.34 0.55
CA ASN A 132 -3.43 -8.32 1.39
C ASN A 132 -1.91 -8.13 1.34
N HIS A 133 -1.34 -7.84 0.17
CA HIS A 133 0.06 -7.52 -0.02
C HIS A 133 0.49 -6.28 0.77
N GLN A 134 -0.36 -5.24 0.78
CA GLN A 134 -0.18 -4.06 1.64
C GLN A 134 -0.12 -4.43 3.12
N THR A 135 -1.06 -5.25 3.59
CA THR A 135 -1.10 -5.69 4.99
C THR A 135 0.13 -6.50 5.36
N HIS A 136 0.58 -7.39 4.48
CA HIS A 136 1.79 -8.18 4.67
C HIS A 136 3.04 -7.30 4.87
N HIS A 137 3.28 -6.34 3.97
CA HIS A 137 4.47 -5.48 4.06
C HIS A 137 4.35 -4.36 5.12
N ARG A 138 3.14 -3.91 5.46
CA ARG A 138 2.94 -3.12 6.69
C ARG A 138 3.32 -3.91 7.95
N GLY A 139 3.13 -5.23 7.96
CA GLY A 139 3.64 -6.10 9.03
C GLY A 139 5.16 -6.03 9.18
N HIS A 140 5.90 -5.94 8.06
CA HIS A 140 7.35 -5.69 8.12
C HIS A 140 7.66 -4.30 8.67
N ALA A 141 7.00 -3.24 8.17
CA ALA A 141 7.22 -1.88 8.68
C ALA A 141 6.92 -1.76 10.19
N HIS A 142 5.83 -2.39 10.64
CA HIS A 142 5.46 -2.50 12.04
C HIS A 142 6.56 -3.17 12.87
N MET A 143 7.08 -4.32 12.41
CA MET A 143 8.17 -5.02 13.08
C MET A 143 9.44 -4.15 13.13
N ILE A 144 9.80 -3.46 12.03
CA ILE A 144 10.98 -2.59 11.96
C ILE A 144 10.93 -1.50 13.03
N LEU A 145 9.78 -0.86 13.24
CA LEU A 145 9.60 0.14 14.31
C LEU A 145 9.97 -0.46 15.68
N THR A 146 9.43 -1.64 15.99
CA THR A 146 9.70 -2.30 17.28
C THR A 146 11.16 -2.73 17.43
N VAL A 147 11.82 -3.21 16.37
CA VAL A 147 13.26 -3.54 16.37
C VAL A 147 14.13 -2.30 16.61
N LEU A 148 13.72 -1.15 16.10
CA LEU A 148 14.37 0.14 16.33
C LEU A 148 13.95 0.81 17.65
N GLY A 149 13.29 0.07 18.55
CA GLY A 149 12.92 0.54 19.88
C GLY A 149 11.73 1.51 19.91
N ARG A 150 10.98 1.66 18.82
CA ARG A 150 9.74 2.44 18.77
C ARG A 150 8.54 1.61 19.23
N PRO A 151 7.46 2.22 19.74
CA PRO A 151 6.25 1.50 20.11
C PRO A 151 5.62 0.74 18.93
N SER A 152 4.90 -0.34 19.27
CA SER A 152 4.01 -1.02 18.31
C SER A 152 2.90 -0.09 17.84
N VAL A 153 2.53 -0.19 16.57
CA VAL A 153 1.43 0.58 15.97
C VAL A 153 0.18 -0.30 15.87
N PRO A 154 -0.97 0.09 16.45
CA PRO A 154 -2.22 -0.65 16.29
C PRO A 154 -2.78 -0.48 14.87
N LEU A 155 -2.86 -1.60 14.14
CA LEU A 155 -3.27 -1.59 12.74
C LEU A 155 -4.49 -2.46 12.44
N ASP A 156 -5.09 -3.14 13.41
CA ASP A 156 -6.19 -4.07 13.14
C ASP A 156 -7.38 -3.37 12.46
N LEU A 157 -7.94 -4.02 11.43
CA LEU A 157 -9.09 -3.49 10.68
C LEU A 157 -10.29 -3.16 11.58
N VAL A 158 -10.51 -3.93 12.66
CA VAL A 158 -11.58 -3.66 13.62
C VAL A 158 -11.40 -2.34 14.37
N LEU A 159 -10.16 -1.88 14.57
CA LEU A 159 -9.87 -0.58 15.17
C LEU A 159 -10.21 0.55 14.19
N PHE A 160 -9.91 0.35 12.90
CA PHE A 160 -10.37 1.27 11.85
C PHE A 160 -11.90 1.34 11.80
N GLN A 161 -12.60 0.21 11.75
CA GLN A 161 -14.07 0.20 11.69
C GLN A 161 -14.74 0.92 12.87
N ARG A 162 -14.07 0.99 14.03
CA ARG A 162 -14.53 1.71 15.23
C ARG A 162 -14.08 3.17 15.27
N SER A 163 -13.19 3.60 14.39
CA SER A 163 -12.75 5.00 14.27
C SER A 163 -13.78 5.84 13.51
N GLU A 164 -13.66 7.17 13.60
CA GLU A 164 -14.58 8.08 12.91
C GLU A 164 -14.60 7.88 11.39
N GLU A 165 -13.43 7.67 10.81
CA GLU A 165 -13.23 7.44 9.38
C GLU A 165 -13.77 6.09 8.91
N GLY A 166 -13.72 5.06 9.77
CA GLY A 166 -14.14 3.71 9.41
C GLY A 166 -15.60 3.38 9.71
N ARG A 167 -16.30 4.19 10.53
CA ARG A 167 -17.71 3.98 10.88
C ARG A 167 -18.64 3.85 9.67
N ALA A 168 -18.32 4.47 8.54
CA ALA A 168 -19.10 4.36 7.31
C ALA A 168 -19.05 2.96 6.66
N TYR A 169 -18.13 2.09 7.12
CA TYR A 169 -17.89 0.76 6.57
C TYR A 169 -18.12 -0.37 7.60
N ALA A 170 -18.57 -0.03 8.81
CA ALA A 170 -18.85 -0.97 9.89
C ALA A 170 -20.26 -1.60 9.78
#